data_AF-A0A133RZW1-F1
#
_entry.id   AF-A0A133RZW1-F1
#
_cell.length_a   1.000
_cell.length_b   1.000
_cell.length_c   1.000
_cell.angle_alpha   90.00
_cell.angle_beta   90.00
_cell.angle_gamma   90.00
#
_symmetry.space_group_name_H-M   'P 1'
#
loop_
_entity.id
_entity.type
_entity.pdbx_description
1 polymer ?
#
loop_
_entity_poly.entity_id
_entity_poly.type
_entity_poly.pdbx_seq_one_letter_code
_entity_poly.pdbx_strand_id
1 'polypeptide(L)'
;MRERFILLKRKHDLNERESFLLDTWLGNLPALKEAYELKEEFYWIWDTPDPDEGHLRYSQWRHRCMSSNSKDAYKDLVRAVDNWHVEIFNYFDKRLTNAYTESINSIIR
;
A
#
# COMPACT_ATOMS: atom_id res chain seq x y z
N MET A 1 -21.82 3.71 -9.19
CA MET A 1 -20.51 4.38 -9.14
C MET A 1 -20.02 4.64 -7.69
N ARG A 2 -20.04 3.62 -6.81
CA ARG A 2 -19.43 3.65 -5.45
C ARG A 2 -18.49 2.46 -5.19
N GLU A 3 -18.41 1.52 -6.12
CA GLU A 3 -17.74 0.23 -5.92
C GLU A 3 -16.20 0.38 -6.05
N ARG A 4 -15.71 1.38 -6.80
CA ARG A 4 -14.26 1.68 -6.87
C ARG A 4 -13.63 1.96 -5.50
N PHE A 5 -14.41 2.43 -4.53
CA PHE A 5 -13.91 2.74 -3.18
C PHE A 5 -13.58 1.46 -2.39
N ILE A 6 -14.09 0.29 -2.80
CA ILE A 6 -13.74 -1.00 -2.19
C ILE A 6 -12.24 -1.28 -2.34
N LEU A 7 -11.66 -0.97 -3.51
CA LEU A 7 -10.23 -1.17 -3.77
C LEU A 7 -9.34 -0.18 -2.99
N LEU A 8 -9.90 0.93 -2.49
CA LEU A 8 -9.16 1.95 -1.75
C LEU A 8 -9.12 1.68 -0.25
N LYS A 9 -10.06 0.91 0.29
CA LYS A 9 -10.09 0.51 1.70
C LYS A 9 -9.05 -0.58 1.99
N ARG A 10 -8.64 -0.68 3.26
CA ARG A 10 -7.88 -1.84 3.75
C ARG A 10 -8.81 -3.04 3.80
N LYS A 11 -8.26 -4.24 3.56
CA LYS A 11 -9.05 -5.48 3.57
C LYS A 11 -9.87 -5.67 4.84
N HIS A 12 -9.32 -5.29 6.00
CA HIS A 12 -9.99 -5.42 7.30
C HIS A 12 -11.08 -4.36 7.57
N ASP A 13 -11.18 -3.31 6.74
CA ASP A 13 -12.20 -2.26 6.85
C ASP A 13 -13.43 -2.52 5.94
N LEU A 14 -13.40 -3.60 5.16
CA LEU A 14 -14.49 -3.97 4.27
C LEU A 14 -15.62 -4.62 5.08
N ASN A 15 -16.86 -4.20 4.81
CA ASN A 15 -18.01 -4.96 5.29
C ASN A 15 -18.21 -6.25 4.47
N GLU A 16 -19.06 -7.15 4.95
CA GLU A 16 -19.31 -8.46 4.33
C GLU A 16 -19.67 -8.36 2.83
N ARG A 17 -20.53 -7.39 2.47
CA ARG A 17 -20.95 -7.18 1.08
C ARG A 17 -19.78 -6.68 0.22
N GLU A 18 -18.99 -5.76 0.73
CA GLU A 18 -17.81 -5.23 0.03
C GLU A 18 -16.74 -6.31 -0.15
N SER A 19 -16.50 -7.15 0.87
CA SER A 19 -15.57 -8.29 0.79
C SER A 19 -16.04 -9.28 -0.25
N PHE A 20 -17.33 -9.64 -0.26
CA PHE A 20 -17.89 -10.57 -1.24
C PHE A 20 -17.72 -10.06 -2.69
N LEU A 21 -17.98 -8.77 -2.91
CA LEU A 21 -17.79 -8.14 -4.23
C LEU A 21 -16.32 -8.14 -4.63
N LEU A 22 -15.42 -7.78 -3.71
CA LEU A 22 -14.00 -7.81 -3.95
C LEU A 22 -13.55 -9.22 -4.34
N ASP A 23 -13.88 -10.24 -3.54
CA ASP A 23 -13.51 -11.63 -3.81
C ASP A 23 -14.01 -12.12 -5.16
N THR A 24 -15.24 -11.71 -5.54
CA THR A 24 -15.80 -11.98 -6.87
C THR A 24 -14.95 -11.37 -7.98
N TRP A 25 -14.51 -10.11 -7.84
CA TRP A 25 -13.67 -9.47 -8.84
C TRP A 25 -12.28 -10.10 -8.92
N LEU A 26 -11.64 -10.33 -7.78
CA LEU A 26 -10.30 -10.92 -7.72
C LEU A 26 -10.29 -12.36 -8.24
N GLY A 27 -11.40 -13.10 -8.09
CA GLY A 27 -11.58 -14.43 -8.67
C GLY A 27 -11.71 -14.44 -10.20
N ASN A 28 -12.29 -13.38 -10.78
CA ASN A 28 -12.52 -13.28 -12.23
C ASN A 28 -11.42 -12.54 -12.99
N LEU A 29 -10.62 -11.71 -12.32
CA LEU A 29 -9.64 -10.82 -12.93
C LEU A 29 -8.25 -11.03 -12.29
N PRO A 30 -7.45 -11.99 -12.79
CA PRO A 30 -6.14 -12.30 -12.19
C PRO A 30 -5.16 -11.12 -12.12
N ALA A 31 -5.16 -10.26 -13.14
CA ALA A 31 -4.33 -9.05 -13.14
C ALA A 31 -4.75 -8.05 -12.05
N LEU A 32 -6.05 -7.90 -11.81
CA LEU A 32 -6.56 -7.06 -10.72
C LEU A 32 -6.20 -7.66 -9.36
N LYS A 33 -6.26 -9.00 -9.24
CA LYS A 33 -5.86 -9.72 -8.03
C LYS A 33 -4.40 -9.47 -7.67
N GLU A 34 -3.48 -9.67 -8.62
CA GLU A 34 -2.05 -9.44 -8.40
C GLU A 34 -1.78 -7.99 -7.98
N ALA A 35 -2.37 -7.03 -8.69
CA ALA A 35 -2.23 -5.62 -8.36
C ALA A 35 -2.78 -5.29 -6.96
N TYR A 36 -3.94 -5.84 -6.58
CA TYR A 36 -4.55 -5.63 -5.27
C TYR A 36 -3.70 -6.23 -4.14
N GLU A 37 -3.19 -7.45 -4.32
CA GLU A 37 -2.32 -8.10 -3.33
C GLU A 37 -1.03 -7.31 -3.11
N LEU A 38 -0.39 -6.85 -4.18
CA LEU A 38 0.79 -5.98 -4.08
C LEU A 38 0.50 -4.69 -3.30
N LYS A 39 -0.69 -4.10 -3.50
CA LYS A 39 -1.12 -2.92 -2.74
C LYS A 39 -1.25 -3.24 -1.24
N GLU A 40 -1.94 -4.32 -0.89
CA GLU A 40 -2.17 -4.69 0.52
C GLU A 40 -0.86 -5.08 1.22
N GLU A 41 0.03 -5.80 0.54
CA GLU A 41 1.36 -6.15 1.04
C GLU A 41 2.25 -4.91 1.26
N PHE A 42 2.18 -3.92 0.37
CA PHE A 42 2.91 -2.66 0.56
C PHE A 42 2.48 -1.96 1.86
N TYR A 43 1.18 -1.96 2.17
CA TYR A 43 0.71 -1.42 3.44
C TYR A 43 1.17 -2.24 4.65
N TRP A 44 1.28 -3.58 4.53
CA TRP A 44 1.74 -4.45 5.62
C TRP A 44 3.20 -4.21 6.04
N ILE A 45 3.99 -3.51 5.21
CA ILE A 45 5.33 -3.04 5.58
C ILE A 45 5.27 -2.17 6.84
N TRP A 46 4.22 -1.36 6.98
CA TRP A 46 4.08 -0.37 8.05
C TRP A 46 3.39 -0.89 9.31
N ASP A 47 2.87 -2.13 9.26
CA ASP A 47 2.13 -2.76 10.37
C ASP A 47 3.07 -3.40 11.42
N THR A 48 4.39 -3.44 11.16
CA THR A 48 5.41 -3.86 12.15
C THR A 48 5.91 -2.68 12.97
N PRO A 49 6.17 -2.84 14.28
CA PRO A 49 6.85 -1.83 15.08
C PRO A 49 8.39 -1.85 14.92
N ASP A 50 8.94 -2.89 14.28
CA ASP A 50 10.39 -3.11 14.15
C ASP A 50 10.93 -2.51 12.83
N PRO A 51 11.87 -1.55 12.88
CA PRO A 51 12.48 -0.95 11.69
C PRO A 51 13.15 -1.96 10.76
N ASP A 52 13.88 -2.93 11.31
CA ASP A 52 14.64 -3.90 10.51
C ASP A 52 13.68 -4.83 9.75
N GLU A 53 12.62 -5.27 10.42
CA GLU A 53 11.53 -6.03 9.80
C GLU A 53 10.81 -5.21 8.71
N GLY A 54 10.60 -3.90 8.94
CA GLY A 54 10.02 -3.00 7.95
C GLY A 54 10.88 -2.93 6.68
N HIS A 55 12.19 -2.73 6.84
CA HIS A 55 13.15 -2.73 5.75
C HIS A 55 13.16 -4.07 4.99
N LEU A 56 13.15 -5.18 5.73
CA LEU A 56 13.12 -6.53 5.15
C LEU A 56 11.84 -6.75 4.32
N ARG A 57 10.68 -6.40 4.85
CA ARG A 57 9.39 -6.50 4.14
C ARG A 57 9.38 -5.69 2.87
N TYR A 58 9.90 -4.46 2.90
CA TYR A 58 9.99 -3.64 1.69
C TYR A 58 10.91 -4.26 0.64
N SER A 59 12.06 -4.78 1.04
CA SER A 59 12.99 -5.44 0.11
C SER A 59 12.33 -6.65 -0.58
N GLN A 60 11.63 -7.48 0.19
CA GLN A 60 10.89 -8.64 -0.34
C GLN A 60 9.74 -8.21 -1.25
N TRP A 61 8.93 -7.24 -0.81
CA TRP A 61 7.82 -6.70 -1.58
C TRP A 61 8.30 -6.10 -2.89
N ARG A 62 9.37 -5.29 -2.88
CA ARG A 62 9.96 -4.67 -4.06
C ARG A 62 10.42 -5.73 -5.06
N HIS A 63 11.09 -6.79 -4.59
CA HIS A 63 11.52 -7.88 -5.46
C HIS A 63 10.35 -8.59 -6.13
N ARG A 64 9.29 -8.90 -5.36
CA ARG A 64 8.04 -9.49 -5.88
C ARG A 64 7.36 -8.55 -6.89
N CYS A 65 7.22 -7.27 -6.53
CA CYS A 65 6.57 -6.25 -7.34
C CYS A 65 7.25 -6.07 -8.70
N MET A 66 8.58 -5.97 -8.73
CA MET A 66 9.33 -5.77 -9.97
C MET A 66 9.34 -7.01 -10.88
N SER A 67 9.07 -8.19 -10.31
CA SER A 67 8.92 -9.46 -11.03
C SER A 67 7.47 -9.74 -11.49
N SER A 68 6.51 -8.93 -11.05
CA SER A 68 5.07 -9.13 -11.32
C SER A 68 4.64 -8.59 -12.68
N ASN A 69 3.45 -9.00 -13.15
CA ASN A 69 2.84 -8.40 -14.34
C ASN A 69 2.37 -6.96 -14.07
N SER A 70 2.17 -6.62 -12.80
CA SER A 70 1.71 -5.31 -12.34
C SER A 70 2.84 -4.28 -12.14
N LYS A 71 4.10 -4.63 -12.43
CA LYS A 71 5.27 -3.77 -12.17
C LYS A 71 5.13 -2.35 -12.72
N ASP A 72 4.52 -2.18 -13.89
CA ASP A 72 4.41 -0.88 -14.55
C ASP A 72 3.46 0.06 -13.81
N ALA A 73 2.48 -0.48 -13.08
CA ALA A 73 1.58 0.29 -12.22
C ALA A 73 2.28 0.80 -10.95
N TYR A 74 3.37 0.14 -10.53
CA TYR A 74 4.07 0.43 -9.28
C TYR A 74 5.47 1.03 -9.46
N LYS A 75 6.00 1.09 -10.68
CA LYS A 75 7.37 1.57 -10.94
C LYS A 75 7.66 2.96 -10.36
N ASP A 76 6.67 3.85 -10.42
CA ASP A 76 6.82 5.23 -9.92
C ASP A 76 6.78 5.25 -8.39
N LEU A 77 5.97 4.39 -7.76
CA LEU A 77 5.98 4.19 -6.31
C LEU A 77 7.33 3.64 -5.84
N VAL A 78 7.83 2.57 -6.46
CA VAL A 78 9.13 1.98 -6.13
C VAL A 78 10.24 3.01 -6.28
N ARG A 79 10.25 3.77 -7.38
CA ARG A 79 11.23 4.84 -7.60
C ARG A 79 11.15 5.91 -6.51
N ALA A 80 9.94 6.32 -6.11
CA ALA A 80 9.77 7.32 -5.06
C ALA A 80 10.29 6.80 -3.71
N VAL A 81 9.94 5.57 -3.33
CA VAL A 81 10.39 4.97 -2.06
C VAL A 81 11.89 4.76 -2.06
N ASP A 82 12.48 4.27 -3.15
CA ASP A 82 13.93 4.08 -3.28
C ASP A 82 14.70 5.42 -3.17
N ASN A 83 14.19 6.49 -3.79
CA ASN A 83 14.83 7.81 -3.77
C ASN A 83 14.77 8.48 -2.39
N TRP A 84 13.69 8.26 -1.64
CA TRP A 84 13.41 8.88 -0.34
C TRP A 84 13.44 7.85 0.80
N HIS A 85 14.23 6.79 0.62
CA HIS A 85 14.20 5.60 1.47
C HIS A 85 14.49 5.96 2.93
N VAL A 86 15.50 6.79 3.17
CA VAL A 86 15.87 7.20 4.54
C VAL A 86 14.73 7.99 5.18
N GLU A 87 14.16 8.96 4.47
CA GLU A 87 13.11 9.84 4.98
C GLU A 87 11.81 9.09 5.27
N ILE A 88 11.43 8.16 4.39
CA ILE A 88 10.22 7.36 4.54
C ILE A 88 10.40 6.35 5.69
N PHE A 89 11.54 5.66 5.78
CA PHE A 89 11.76 4.65 6.82
C PHE A 89 12.08 5.24 8.20
N ASN A 90 12.45 6.52 8.29
CA ASN A 90 12.45 7.26 9.55
C ASN A 90 11.07 7.26 10.25
N TYR A 91 9.99 6.85 9.57
CA TYR A 91 8.72 6.50 10.19
C TYR A 91 8.87 5.52 11.35
N PHE A 92 9.73 4.49 11.25
CA PHE A 92 9.83 3.49 12.32
C PHE A 92 10.46 4.07 13.59
N ASP A 93 11.41 5.01 13.46
CA ASP A 93 12.08 5.65 14.59
C ASP A 93 11.20 6.71 15.26
N LYS A 94 10.60 7.60 14.46
CA LYS A 94 9.89 8.79 14.99
C LYS A 94 8.39 8.61 15.05
N ARG A 95 7.84 7.62 14.34
CA ARG A 95 6.40 7.41 14.08
C ARG A 95 5.66 8.68 13.66
N LEU A 96 6.40 9.62 13.05
CA LEU A 96 5.84 10.86 12.55
C LEU A 96 5.06 10.51 11.30
N THR A 97 3.74 10.56 11.41
CA THR A 97 2.85 10.48 10.26
C THR A 97 2.71 11.88 9.66
N ASN A 98 2.47 11.95 8.35
CA ASN A 98 2.13 13.21 7.67
C ASN A 98 0.80 13.83 8.17
N ALA A 99 0.15 13.28 9.20
CA ALA A 99 -1.08 13.81 9.78
C ALA A 99 -0.98 15.30 10.14
N TYR A 100 0.18 15.76 10.64
CA TYR A 100 0.40 17.18 10.90
C TYR A 100 0.40 17.99 9.60
N THR A 101 1.12 17.54 8.57
CA THR A 101 1.22 18.20 7.27
C THR A 101 -0.11 18.17 6.49
N GLU A 102 -0.86 17.07 6.57
CA GLU A 102 -2.20 16.92 6.01
C GLU A 102 -3.22 17.80 6.73
N SER A 103 -3.12 17.95 8.06
CA SER A 103 -3.95 18.89 8.82
C SER A 103 -3.72 20.32 8.36
N ILE A 104 -2.47 20.72 8.10
CA ILE A 104 -2.13 22.04 7.57
C ILE A 104 -2.64 22.21 6.13
N ASN A 105 -2.49 21.20 5.27
CA ASN A 105 -3.01 21.22 3.90
C ASN A 105 -4.55 21.28 3.85
N SER A 106 -5.23 20.78 4.89
CA SER A 106 -6.68 20.91 5.04
C SER A 106 -7.12 22.29 5.55
N ILE A 107 -6.27 22.99 6.33
CA ILE A 107 -6.55 24.34 6.85
C ILE A 107 -6.29 25.41 5.79
N ILE A 108 -5.34 25.18 4.88
CA ILE A 108 -4.98 26.12 3.79
C ILE A 108 -5.98 26.04 2.60
N ARG A 109 -6.90 25.07 2.59
CA ARG A 109 -7.89 24.91 1.51
C ARG A 109 -9.03 25.91 1.58
#